data_AF-A0A2M4ATY0-F1
#
_entry.id   AF-A0A2M4ATY0-F1
#
_cell.length_a   1.000
_cell.length_b   1.000
_cell.length_c   1.000
_cell.angle_alpha   90.00
_cell.angle_beta   90.00
_cell.angle_gamma   90.00
#
_symmetry.space_group_name_H-M   'P 1'
#
loop_
_entity.id
_entity.type
_entity.pdbx_description
1 polymer ?
#
loop_
_entity_poly.entity_id
_entity_poly.type
_entity_poly.pdbx_seq_one_letter_code
_entity_poly.pdbx_strand_id
1 'polypeptide(L)'
;MQTNEYTVVELTNLAQQKIDLGEKLLSDLAPRETIEGVRKIRKKISQELKFLNRVKANGTVTINHILCSNLTHFGCLVECLLASADVKHVDYPLPIEDRACPLRVDIVCDGGATWIKVIARNPKSLSDAVYGRTSYGSKSILEQAEEYVQAANNFPYMFRPPTVVFRFLSRLDEELIEELQRIGIRVVILADGPTSLTDDPQHQQQQQHPGASVPDRQEEIRLLNVDVTTLIAYCSAMTNGSALWEFKQPLLSEQARWERDKPVKPILDQLFTGRRLICCQTAYDSFHDILTILGGEGEKARARELFT
;
A
#
# COMPACT_ATOMS: atom_id res chain seq x y z
N MET A 1 25.93 -7.22 -19.49
CA MET A 1 24.68 -6.45 -19.34
C MET A 1 23.74 -6.91 -20.44
N GLN A 2 22.94 -7.94 -20.18
CA GLN A 2 21.80 -8.26 -21.04
C GLN A 2 20.65 -7.40 -20.56
N THR A 3 20.38 -6.29 -21.24
CA THR A 3 19.08 -5.65 -21.19
C THR A 3 18.07 -6.69 -21.68
N ASN A 4 17.27 -7.26 -20.78
CA ASN A 4 16.05 -7.99 -21.14
C ASN A 4 15.07 -6.96 -21.74
N GLU A 5 15.37 -6.47 -22.93
CA GLU A 5 14.45 -5.66 -23.72
C GLU A 5 13.49 -6.61 -24.41
N TYR A 6 12.27 -6.66 -23.89
CA TYR A 6 11.16 -7.34 -24.53
C TYR A 6 10.99 -6.82 -25.96
N THR A 7 10.91 -7.73 -26.92
CA THR A 7 10.60 -7.39 -28.31
C THR A 7 9.15 -6.86 -28.42
N VAL A 8 8.88 -6.08 -29.47
CA VAL A 8 7.52 -5.57 -29.74
C VAL A 8 6.50 -6.71 -29.87
N VAL A 9 6.92 -7.86 -30.41
CA VAL A 9 6.09 -9.06 -30.55
C VAL A 9 5.77 -9.66 -29.18
N GLU A 10 6.77 -9.80 -28.30
CA GLU A 10 6.56 -10.30 -26.93
C GLU A 10 5.64 -9.37 -26.13
N LEU A 11 5.85 -8.06 -26.19
CA LEU A 11 4.97 -7.08 -25.53
C LEU A 11 3.54 -7.17 -26.04
N THR A 12 3.36 -7.33 -27.35
CA THR A 12 2.03 -7.47 -27.97
C THR A 12 1.35 -8.77 -27.51
N ASN A 13 2.09 -9.87 -27.41
CA ASN A 13 1.58 -11.15 -26.91
C ASN A 13 1.19 -11.08 -25.44
N LEU A 14 2.02 -10.46 -24.60
CA LEU A 14 1.71 -10.25 -23.17
C LEU A 14 0.48 -9.37 -22.98
N ALA A 15 0.33 -8.31 -23.78
CA ALA A 15 -0.88 -7.49 -23.78
C ALA A 15 -2.11 -8.30 -24.19
N GLN A 16 -1.99 -9.19 -25.19
CA GLN A 16 -3.08 -10.08 -25.59
C GLN A 16 -3.48 -11.04 -24.45
N GLN A 17 -2.51 -11.66 -23.77
CA GLN A 17 -2.80 -12.53 -22.61
C GLN A 17 -3.58 -11.78 -21.51
N LYS A 18 -3.25 -10.51 -21.25
CA LYS A 18 -4.00 -9.68 -20.31
C LYS A 18 -5.42 -9.39 -20.82
N ILE A 19 -5.59 -9.12 -22.11
CA ILE A 19 -6.91 -8.93 -22.72
C ILE A 19 -7.76 -10.20 -22.58
N ASP A 20 -7.21 -11.36 -22.95
CA ASP A 20 -7.89 -12.66 -22.83
C ASP A 20 -8.31 -12.96 -21.39
N LEU A 21 -7.42 -12.64 -20.43
CA LEU A 21 -7.75 -12.73 -19.00
C LEU A 21 -8.95 -11.83 -18.66
N GLY A 22 -8.92 -10.55 -19.05
CA GLY A 22 -10.03 -9.64 -18.73
C GLY A 22 -11.36 -10.06 -19.36
N GLU A 23 -11.34 -10.60 -20.59
CA GLU A 23 -12.54 -11.16 -21.25
C GLU A 23 -13.08 -12.39 -20.49
N LYS A 24 -12.19 -13.31 -20.09
CA LYS A 24 -12.55 -14.44 -19.23
C LYS A 24 -13.19 -13.96 -17.93
N LEU A 25 -12.61 -12.98 -17.25
CA LEU A 25 -13.16 -12.44 -15.99
C LEU A 25 -14.55 -11.84 -16.18
N LEU A 26 -14.81 -11.17 -17.31
CA LEU A 26 -16.15 -10.69 -17.64
C LEU A 26 -17.12 -11.85 -17.91
N SER A 27 -16.68 -12.93 -18.54
CA SER A 27 -17.52 -14.13 -18.68
C SER A 27 -17.88 -14.73 -17.31
N ASP A 28 -16.89 -14.92 -16.45
CA ASP A 28 -17.05 -15.53 -15.11
C ASP A 28 -17.97 -14.72 -14.18
N LEU A 29 -17.99 -13.39 -14.34
CA LEU A 29 -18.85 -12.49 -13.59
C LEU A 29 -20.29 -12.38 -14.12
N ALA A 30 -20.55 -12.77 -15.37
CA ALA A 30 -21.88 -12.59 -15.98
C ALA A 30 -23.02 -13.32 -15.23
N PRO A 31 -22.84 -14.56 -14.73
CA PRO A 31 -23.87 -15.25 -13.94
C PRO A 31 -24.14 -14.62 -12.56
N ARG A 32 -23.29 -13.66 -12.13
CA ARG A 32 -23.26 -13.09 -10.78
C ARG A 32 -23.68 -11.62 -10.74
N GLU A 33 -24.27 -11.09 -11.81
CA GLU A 33 -24.65 -9.68 -11.91
C GLU A 33 -25.68 -9.21 -10.89
N THR A 34 -26.37 -10.14 -10.22
CA THR A 34 -27.32 -9.86 -9.14
C THR A 34 -26.63 -9.54 -7.81
N ILE A 35 -25.38 -9.96 -7.61
CA ILE A 35 -24.61 -9.65 -6.40
C ILE A 35 -24.22 -8.16 -6.44
N GLU A 36 -24.44 -7.47 -5.31
CA GLU A 36 -24.15 -6.05 -5.20
C GLU A 36 -22.67 -5.76 -5.44
N GLY A 37 -22.39 -4.72 -6.23
CA GLY A 37 -21.04 -4.32 -6.61
C GLY A 37 -20.39 -5.09 -7.77
N VAL A 38 -20.91 -6.26 -8.18
CA VAL A 38 -20.36 -7.00 -9.34
C VAL A 38 -20.37 -6.16 -10.63
N ARG A 39 -21.46 -5.43 -10.89
CA ARG A 39 -21.55 -4.51 -12.04
C ARG A 39 -20.44 -3.46 -12.05
N LYS A 40 -20.04 -2.98 -10.86
CA LYS A 40 -18.95 -1.99 -10.71
C LYS A 40 -17.60 -2.61 -11.01
N ILE A 41 -17.34 -3.84 -10.56
CA ILE A 41 -16.13 -4.59 -10.91
C ILE A 41 -16.06 -4.86 -12.42
N ARG A 42 -17.16 -5.32 -13.04
CA ARG A 42 -17.25 -5.49 -14.50
C ARG A 42 -16.87 -4.21 -15.24
N LYS A 43 -17.43 -3.07 -14.83
CA LYS A 43 -17.10 -1.76 -15.43
C LYS A 43 -15.61 -1.42 -15.34
N LYS A 44 -14.95 -1.69 -14.20
CA LYS A 44 -13.51 -1.47 -14.03
C LYS A 44 -12.68 -2.38 -14.93
N ILE A 45 -13.03 -3.67 -15.01
CA ILE A 45 -12.37 -4.63 -15.93
C ILE A 45 -12.54 -4.18 -17.39
N SER A 46 -13.75 -3.77 -17.79
CA SER A 46 -13.99 -3.25 -19.14
C SER A 46 -13.18 -1.98 -19.45
N GLN A 47 -12.91 -1.13 -18.45
CA GLN A 47 -12.05 0.05 -18.64
C GLN A 47 -10.58 -0.34 -18.89
N GLU A 48 -10.07 -1.34 -18.16
CA GLU A 48 -8.73 -1.91 -18.39
C GLU A 48 -8.62 -2.54 -19.79
N LEU A 49 -9.63 -3.30 -20.22
CA LEU A 49 -9.68 -3.87 -21.57
C LEU A 49 -9.68 -2.79 -22.65
N LYS A 50 -10.46 -1.72 -22.46
CA LYS A 50 -10.48 -0.59 -23.42
C LYS A 50 -9.12 0.10 -23.51
N PHE A 51 -8.42 0.23 -22.38
CA PHE A 51 -7.07 0.79 -22.35
C PHE A 51 -6.07 -0.12 -23.10
N LEU A 52 -6.00 -1.40 -22.75
CA LEU A 52 -5.05 -2.34 -23.37
C LEU A 52 -5.30 -2.51 -24.87
N ASN A 53 -6.56 -2.63 -25.29
CA ASN A 53 -6.91 -2.71 -26.71
C ASN A 53 -6.48 -1.45 -27.48
N ARG A 54 -6.66 -0.26 -26.90
CA ARG A 54 -6.23 1.00 -27.52
C ARG A 54 -4.72 1.06 -27.68
N VAL A 55 -3.97 0.74 -26.62
CA VAL A 55 -2.50 0.77 -26.62
C VAL A 55 -1.94 -0.27 -27.61
N LYS A 56 -2.56 -1.46 -27.66
CA LYS A 56 -2.21 -2.51 -28.63
C LYS A 56 -2.47 -2.06 -30.07
N ALA A 57 -3.65 -1.49 -30.35
CA ALA A 57 -4.00 -1.00 -31.68
C ALA A 57 -3.06 0.13 -32.16
N ASN A 58 -2.60 0.98 -31.25
CA ASN A 58 -1.67 2.07 -31.55
C ASN A 58 -0.20 1.63 -31.64
N GLY A 59 0.13 0.37 -31.31
CA GLY A 59 1.51 -0.12 -31.27
C GLY A 59 2.38 0.51 -30.17
N THR A 60 1.77 1.06 -29.10
CA THR A 60 2.47 1.76 -28.01
C THR A 60 2.56 0.93 -26.72
N VAL A 61 2.51 -0.40 -26.84
CA VAL A 61 2.60 -1.30 -25.69
C VAL A 61 3.97 -1.19 -25.03
N THR A 62 3.98 -1.07 -23.70
CA THR A 62 5.19 -1.05 -22.88
C THR A 62 5.06 -2.12 -21.82
N ILE A 63 6.19 -2.56 -21.27
CA ILE A 63 6.20 -3.54 -20.17
C ILE A 63 5.43 -3.01 -18.94
N ASN A 64 5.49 -1.71 -18.67
CA ASN A 64 4.77 -1.07 -17.57
C ASN A 64 3.25 -1.17 -17.74
N HIS A 65 2.73 -1.11 -18.98
CA HIS A 65 1.30 -1.34 -19.23
C HIS A 65 0.85 -2.76 -18.83
N ILE A 66 1.75 -3.74 -18.90
CA ILE A 66 1.47 -5.15 -18.58
C ILE A 66 1.64 -5.39 -17.07
N LEU A 67 2.77 -4.95 -16.50
CA LEU A 67 3.10 -5.17 -15.08
C LEU A 67 2.17 -4.41 -14.14
N CYS A 68 1.78 -3.18 -14.50
CA CYS A 68 0.90 -2.34 -13.69
C CYS A 68 -0.60 -2.57 -13.98
N SER A 69 -0.96 -3.59 -14.77
CA SER A 69 -2.37 -3.85 -15.08
C SER A 69 -3.12 -4.35 -13.84
N ASN A 70 -4.25 -3.70 -13.55
CA ASN A 70 -5.14 -4.09 -12.45
C ASN A 70 -5.82 -5.46 -12.68
N LEU A 71 -5.71 -6.03 -13.89
CA LEU A 71 -6.32 -7.31 -14.24
C LEU A 71 -5.77 -8.48 -13.42
N THR A 72 -4.52 -8.41 -12.95
CA THR A 72 -3.98 -9.42 -12.03
C THR A 72 -4.73 -9.42 -10.69
N HIS A 73 -4.97 -8.22 -10.13
CA HIS A 73 -5.75 -8.06 -8.91
C HIS A 73 -7.21 -8.49 -9.11
N PHE A 74 -7.84 -8.07 -10.22
CA PHE A 74 -9.21 -8.51 -10.54
C PHE A 74 -9.30 -10.01 -10.75
N GLY A 75 -8.28 -10.64 -11.33
CA GLY A 75 -8.20 -12.09 -11.49
C GLY A 75 -8.37 -12.80 -10.16
N CYS A 76 -7.54 -12.43 -9.18
CA CYS A 76 -7.67 -12.99 -7.84
C CYS A 76 -9.00 -12.63 -7.18
N LEU A 77 -9.47 -11.38 -7.28
CA LEU A 77 -10.75 -10.98 -6.71
C LEU A 77 -11.91 -11.85 -7.22
N VAL A 78 -11.95 -12.09 -8.52
CA VAL A 78 -12.96 -12.93 -9.16
C VAL A 78 -12.81 -14.38 -8.71
N GLU A 79 -11.60 -14.94 -8.71
CA GLU A 79 -11.36 -16.29 -8.21
C GLU A 79 -11.86 -16.47 -6.76
N CYS A 80 -11.59 -15.49 -5.90
CA CYS A 80 -12.07 -15.48 -4.52
C CYS A 80 -13.60 -15.43 -4.46
N LEU A 81 -14.22 -14.57 -5.27
CA LEU A 81 -15.67 -14.46 -5.39
C LEU A 81 -16.29 -15.78 -5.84
N LEU A 82 -15.69 -16.47 -6.82
CA LEU A 82 -16.17 -17.75 -7.33
C LEU A 82 -16.07 -18.87 -6.28
N ALA A 83 -15.04 -18.83 -5.43
CA ALA A 83 -14.80 -19.81 -4.36
C ALA A 83 -15.59 -19.52 -3.07
N SER A 84 -16.22 -18.34 -2.95
CA SER A 84 -16.92 -17.92 -1.73
C SER A 84 -18.39 -18.35 -1.75
N ALA A 85 -18.89 -18.82 -0.60
CA ALA A 85 -20.29 -19.18 -0.43
C ALA A 85 -21.14 -17.96 -0.03
N ASP A 86 -22.41 -17.96 -0.44
CA ASP A 86 -23.43 -16.95 -0.09
C ASP A 86 -22.92 -15.49 -0.07
N VAL A 87 -22.36 -15.06 -1.20
CA VAL A 87 -21.78 -13.72 -1.34
C VAL A 87 -22.88 -12.67 -1.39
N LYS A 88 -22.78 -11.68 -0.50
CA LYS A 88 -23.74 -10.56 -0.40
C LYS A 88 -23.29 -9.33 -1.17
N HIS A 89 -22.00 -9.01 -1.12
CA HIS A 89 -21.48 -7.80 -1.73
C HIS A 89 -20.01 -7.96 -2.15
N VAL A 90 -19.63 -7.31 -3.24
CA VAL A 90 -18.24 -7.15 -3.72
C VAL A 90 -17.88 -5.66 -3.78
N ASP A 91 -16.70 -5.24 -3.34
CA ASP A 91 -16.31 -3.82 -3.22
C ASP A 91 -17.23 -3.04 -2.25
N TYR A 92 -17.52 -3.63 -1.10
CA TYR A 92 -18.42 -3.09 -0.07
C TYR A 92 -17.81 -1.87 0.63
N PRO A 93 -18.43 -0.69 0.52
CA PRO A 93 -18.02 0.50 1.25
C PRO A 93 -18.59 0.47 2.67
N LEU A 94 -17.73 0.17 3.65
CA LEU A 94 -18.08 0.26 5.05
C LEU A 94 -17.81 1.70 5.55
N PRO A 95 -18.84 2.47 5.90
CA PRO A 95 -18.65 3.77 6.54
C PRO A 95 -18.02 3.55 7.92
N ILE A 96 -16.93 4.25 8.21
CA ILE A 96 -16.33 4.28 9.54
C ILE A 96 -16.54 5.69 10.09
N GLU A 97 -17.01 5.79 11.33
CA GLU A 97 -17.15 7.07 12.03
C GLU A 97 -15.82 7.83 12.01
N ASP A 98 -15.90 9.15 11.88
CA ASP A 98 -14.76 10.07 11.79
C ASP A 98 -13.81 9.84 10.60
N ARG A 99 -14.14 8.99 9.62
CA ARG A 99 -13.29 8.78 8.42
C ARG A 99 -13.94 9.35 7.17
N ALA A 100 -13.23 10.24 6.48
CA ALA A 100 -13.71 10.85 5.23
C ALA A 100 -13.94 9.84 4.08
N CYS A 101 -13.16 8.75 4.07
CA CYS A 101 -13.26 7.69 3.06
C CYS A 101 -13.67 6.36 3.71
N PRO A 102 -14.65 5.62 3.17
CA PRO A 102 -15.07 4.34 3.74
C PRO A 102 -13.95 3.29 3.67
N LEU A 103 -13.93 2.38 4.66
CA LEU A 103 -13.13 1.16 4.55
C LEU A 103 -13.76 0.26 3.49
N ARG A 104 -12.93 -0.25 2.57
CA ARG A 104 -13.42 -1.02 1.43
C ARG A 104 -13.09 -2.48 1.61
N VAL A 105 -14.12 -3.25 1.97
CA VAL A 105 -14.10 -4.71 2.07
C VAL A 105 -14.30 -5.27 0.66
N ASP A 106 -13.40 -6.15 0.21
CA ASP A 106 -13.43 -6.58 -1.18
C ASP A 106 -14.57 -7.58 -1.44
N ILE A 107 -14.81 -8.52 -0.52
CA ILE A 107 -15.92 -9.47 -0.60
C ILE A 107 -16.54 -9.65 0.79
N VAL A 108 -17.87 -9.57 0.85
CA VAL A 108 -18.69 -9.95 2.01
C VAL A 108 -19.42 -11.25 1.67
N CYS A 109 -19.09 -12.33 2.37
CA CYS A 109 -19.58 -13.68 2.09
C CYS A 109 -20.06 -14.40 3.36
N ASP A 110 -20.47 -15.66 3.20
CA ASP A 110 -21.01 -16.50 4.27
C ASP A 110 -22.19 -15.83 4.99
N GLY A 111 -23.13 -15.29 4.21
CA GLY A 111 -24.30 -14.58 4.78
C GLY A 111 -24.01 -13.15 5.25
N GLY A 112 -22.75 -12.73 5.30
CA GLY A 112 -22.28 -11.52 5.98
C GLY A 112 -21.29 -11.80 7.12
N ALA A 113 -21.09 -13.07 7.48
CA ALA A 113 -20.24 -13.48 8.59
C ALA A 113 -18.73 -13.47 8.27
N THR A 114 -18.33 -13.30 7.01
CA THR A 114 -16.93 -13.26 6.59
C THR A 114 -16.65 -12.07 5.68
N TRP A 115 -15.58 -11.35 6.00
CA TRP A 115 -15.04 -10.26 5.19
C TRP A 115 -13.69 -10.68 4.60
N ILE A 116 -13.54 -10.58 3.28
CA ILE A 116 -12.30 -10.91 2.58
C ILE A 116 -11.68 -9.64 2.03
N LYS A 117 -10.37 -9.48 2.27
CA LYS A 117 -9.50 -8.47 1.65
C LYS A 117 -8.45 -9.16 0.80
N VAL A 118 -8.43 -8.87 -0.50
CA VAL A 118 -7.45 -9.41 -1.44
C VAL A 118 -6.22 -8.51 -1.43
N ILE A 119 -5.05 -9.10 -1.22
CA ILE A 119 -3.75 -8.40 -1.16
C ILE A 119 -2.86 -8.89 -2.30
N ALA A 120 -2.81 -8.09 -3.36
CA ALA A 120 -1.99 -8.33 -4.56
C ALA A 120 -0.63 -7.60 -4.53
N ARG A 121 -0.25 -7.00 -3.39
CA ARG A 121 1.04 -6.31 -3.25
C ARG A 121 2.18 -7.31 -3.26
N ASN A 122 3.31 -6.93 -3.87
CA ASN A 122 4.50 -7.77 -3.85
C ASN A 122 5.09 -7.86 -2.42
N PRO A 123 5.76 -8.96 -2.05
CA PRO A 123 6.24 -9.18 -0.68
C PRO A 123 7.17 -8.08 -0.19
N LYS A 124 8.13 -7.64 -1.04
CA LYS A 124 9.08 -6.59 -0.67
C LYS A 124 8.37 -5.29 -0.28
N SER A 125 7.36 -4.88 -1.04
CA SER A 125 6.55 -3.69 -0.73
C SER A 125 5.73 -3.83 0.54
N LEU A 126 5.31 -5.05 0.90
CA LEU A 126 4.65 -5.32 2.17
C LEU A 126 5.65 -5.17 3.32
N SER A 127 6.82 -5.80 3.22
CA SER A 127 7.87 -5.72 4.23
C SER A 127 8.39 -4.30 4.39
N ASP A 128 8.67 -3.58 3.30
CA ASP A 128 9.13 -2.19 3.35
C ASP A 128 8.11 -1.30 4.07
N ALA A 129 6.80 -1.50 3.85
CA ALA A 129 5.76 -0.74 4.56
C ALA A 129 5.71 -1.05 6.06
N VAL A 130 5.99 -2.30 6.47
CA VAL A 130 6.06 -2.70 7.87
C VAL A 130 7.28 -2.09 8.56
N TYR A 131 8.43 -2.06 7.88
CA TYR A 131 9.68 -1.50 8.40
C TYR A 131 9.80 0.03 8.22
N GLY A 132 8.73 0.72 7.81
CA GLY A 132 8.72 2.17 7.62
C GLY A 132 9.59 2.66 6.45
N ARG A 133 9.97 1.78 5.53
CA ARG A 133 10.79 2.07 4.33
C ARG A 133 9.94 2.48 3.13
N THR A 134 8.82 3.14 3.36
CA THR A 134 7.88 3.57 2.30
C THR A 134 7.68 5.07 2.32
N SER A 135 7.20 5.61 1.20
CA SER A 135 6.82 7.01 1.09
C SER A 135 5.75 7.41 2.11
N TYR A 136 5.81 8.67 2.55
CA TYR A 136 4.87 9.28 3.50
C TYR A 136 3.40 8.99 3.15
N GLY A 137 2.61 8.61 4.17
CA GLY A 137 1.18 8.29 4.05
C GLY A 137 0.85 6.85 3.65
N SER A 138 1.85 5.99 3.45
CA SER A 138 1.66 4.57 3.14
C SER A 138 1.37 3.77 4.40
N LYS A 139 0.14 3.24 4.53
CA LYS A 139 -0.22 2.36 5.66
C LYS A 139 0.42 0.99 5.52
N SER A 140 0.92 0.48 6.65
CA SER A 140 1.42 -0.90 6.69
C SER A 140 0.27 -1.90 6.56
N ILE A 141 0.59 -3.15 6.22
CA ILE A 141 -0.43 -4.21 6.19
C ILE A 141 -0.97 -4.53 7.59
N LEU A 142 -0.17 -4.30 8.64
CA LEU A 142 -0.55 -4.49 10.04
C LEU A 142 -1.55 -3.41 10.49
N GLU A 143 -1.29 -2.15 10.16
CA GLU A 143 -2.25 -1.06 10.43
C GLU A 143 -3.57 -1.28 9.69
N GLN A 144 -3.51 -1.79 8.44
CA GLN A 144 -4.70 -2.17 7.71
C GLN A 144 -5.44 -3.33 8.38
N ALA A 145 -4.73 -4.30 8.96
CA ALA A 145 -5.33 -5.41 9.69
C ALA A 145 -6.08 -4.93 10.95
N GLU A 146 -5.46 -4.06 11.74
CA GLU A 146 -6.07 -3.44 12.93
C GLU A 146 -7.37 -2.70 12.56
N GLU A 147 -7.35 -1.89 11.50
CA GLU A 147 -8.55 -1.19 11.01
C GLU A 147 -9.69 -2.15 10.67
N TYR A 148 -9.36 -3.27 10.02
CA TYR A 148 -10.35 -4.27 9.64
C TYR A 148 -10.95 -4.98 10.85
N VAL A 149 -10.12 -5.38 11.82
CA VAL A 149 -10.59 -6.08 13.03
C VAL A 149 -11.41 -5.12 13.90
N GLN A 150 -10.97 -3.89 14.07
CA GLN A 150 -11.74 -2.85 14.77
C GLN A 150 -13.09 -2.62 14.10
N ALA A 151 -13.11 -2.49 12.77
CA ALA A 151 -14.35 -2.35 12.01
C ALA A 151 -15.26 -3.57 12.16
N ALA A 152 -14.73 -4.79 12.08
CA ALA A 152 -15.53 -6.01 12.25
C ALA A 152 -16.18 -6.07 13.65
N ASN A 153 -15.48 -5.63 14.69
CA ASN A 153 -16.03 -5.55 16.05
C ASN A 153 -17.15 -4.51 16.19
N ASN A 154 -17.05 -3.40 15.47
CA ASN A 154 -18.06 -2.33 15.50
C ASN A 154 -19.30 -2.62 14.64
N PHE A 155 -19.19 -3.55 13.68
CA PHE A 155 -20.28 -3.93 12.78
C PHE A 155 -20.60 -5.43 12.89
N PRO A 156 -21.13 -5.90 14.04
CA PRO A 156 -21.41 -7.31 14.25
C PRO A 156 -22.52 -7.81 13.32
N TYR A 157 -22.32 -9.00 12.75
CA TYR A 157 -23.32 -9.76 12.02
C TYR A 157 -23.90 -10.85 12.93
N MET A 158 -25.22 -10.83 13.13
CA MET A 158 -25.89 -11.78 14.05
C MET A 158 -25.23 -11.84 15.44
N PHE A 159 -24.95 -10.66 16.01
CA PHE A 159 -24.32 -10.47 17.32
C PHE A 159 -22.88 -10.99 17.44
N ARG A 160 -22.19 -11.26 16.32
CA ARG A 160 -20.78 -11.66 16.30
C ARG A 160 -19.99 -10.81 15.30
N PRO A 161 -18.77 -10.39 15.64
CA PRO A 161 -17.88 -9.77 14.65
C PRO A 161 -17.67 -10.71 13.46
N PRO A 162 -17.76 -10.21 12.22
CA PRO A 162 -17.40 -11.00 11.04
C PRO A 162 -15.95 -11.48 11.09
N THR A 163 -15.69 -12.68 10.58
CA THR A 163 -14.32 -13.18 10.42
C THR A 163 -13.61 -12.38 9.33
N VAL A 164 -12.50 -11.74 9.68
CA VAL A 164 -11.67 -11.03 8.70
C VAL A 164 -10.65 -11.97 8.08
N VAL A 165 -10.61 -12.02 6.75
CA VAL A 165 -9.69 -12.84 5.96
C VAL A 165 -8.83 -11.95 5.09
N PHE A 166 -7.51 -12.00 5.24
CA PHE A 166 -6.60 -11.42 4.27
C PHE A 166 -6.08 -12.52 3.37
N ARG A 167 -6.37 -12.38 2.07
CA ARG A 167 -5.97 -13.34 1.06
C ARG A 167 -4.86 -12.77 0.20
N PHE A 168 -3.67 -13.34 0.31
CA PHE A 168 -2.46 -12.87 -0.34
C PHE A 168 -2.18 -13.64 -1.63
N LEU A 169 -1.81 -12.91 -2.69
CA LEU A 169 -1.35 -13.50 -3.95
C LEU A 169 0.12 -13.92 -3.89
N SER A 170 0.88 -13.35 -2.95
CA SER A 170 2.30 -13.62 -2.80
C SER A 170 2.58 -14.27 -1.45
N ARG A 171 3.68 -15.03 -1.38
CA ARG A 171 4.15 -15.59 -0.11
C ARG A 171 4.53 -14.47 0.85
N LEU A 172 4.39 -14.76 2.14
CA LEU A 172 4.76 -13.88 3.23
C LEU A 172 5.77 -14.58 4.11
N ASP A 173 6.58 -13.79 4.82
CA ASP A 173 7.47 -14.28 5.87
C ASP A 173 6.61 -14.80 7.04
N GLU A 174 7.06 -15.87 7.69
CA GLU A 174 6.32 -16.52 8.79
C GLU A 174 6.02 -15.55 9.93
N GLU A 175 6.97 -14.69 10.30
CA GLU A 175 6.80 -13.64 11.31
C GLU A 175 5.63 -12.70 10.99
N LEU A 176 5.49 -12.29 9.71
CA LEU A 176 4.40 -11.41 9.29
C LEU A 176 3.04 -12.13 9.33
N ILE A 177 3.02 -13.43 9.01
CA ILE A 177 1.80 -14.25 9.12
C ILE A 177 1.36 -14.34 10.58
N GLU A 178 2.29 -14.63 11.49
CA GLU A 178 2.02 -14.73 12.92
C GLU A 178 1.52 -13.40 13.50
N GLU A 179 2.11 -12.27 13.08
CA GLU A 179 1.67 -10.94 13.53
C GLU A 179 0.24 -10.64 13.06
N LEU A 180 -0.09 -10.91 11.80
CA LEU A 180 -1.44 -10.76 11.27
C LEU A 180 -2.46 -11.65 12.00
N GLN A 181 -2.08 -12.90 12.28
CA GLN A 181 -2.90 -13.83 13.04
C GLN A 181 -3.13 -13.36 14.48
N ARG A 182 -2.10 -12.78 15.12
CA ARG A 182 -2.20 -12.20 16.47
C ARG A 182 -3.16 -11.02 16.52
N ILE A 183 -3.20 -10.19 15.47
CA ILE A 183 -4.18 -9.09 15.33
C ILE A 183 -5.62 -9.64 15.18
N GLY A 184 -5.79 -10.88 14.74
CA GLY A 184 -7.10 -11.52 14.54
C GLY A 184 -7.47 -11.74 13.08
N ILE A 185 -6.50 -11.66 12.16
CA ILE A 185 -6.71 -11.91 10.74
C ILE A 185 -6.54 -13.40 10.43
N ARG A 186 -7.51 -13.99 9.72
CA ARG A 186 -7.32 -15.29 9.05
C ARG A 186 -6.53 -15.08 7.75
N VAL A 187 -5.26 -15.49 7.74
CA VAL A 187 -4.39 -15.37 6.57
C VAL A 187 -4.61 -16.55 5.62
N VAL A 188 -4.81 -16.28 4.34
CA VAL A 188 -4.87 -17.29 3.27
C VAL A 188 -3.87 -16.90 2.19
N ILE A 189 -2.98 -17.81 1.81
CA ILE A 189 -1.99 -17.59 0.75
C ILE A 189 -2.39 -18.44 -0.46
N LEU A 190 -2.55 -17.81 -1.62
CA LEU A 190 -2.72 -18.52 -2.89
C LEU A 190 -1.36 -19.01 -3.37
N ALA A 191 -0.92 -20.16 -2.88
CA ALA A 191 0.21 -20.87 -3.45
C ALA A 191 -0.30 -21.71 -4.63
N ASP A 192 -0.01 -21.24 -5.86
CA ASP A 192 0.16 -22.01 -7.14
C ASP A 192 -0.04 -21.14 -8.41
N GLY A 193 0.39 -19.88 -8.40
CA GLY A 193 0.60 -19.08 -9.63
C GLY A 193 2.06 -19.20 -10.09
N PRO A 194 2.36 -19.24 -11.40
CA PRO A 194 3.73 -19.43 -11.89
C PRO A 194 4.67 -18.39 -11.30
N THR A 195 5.85 -18.86 -10.89
CA THR A 195 7.00 -18.16 -10.32
C THR A 195 7.62 -17.08 -11.24
N SER A 196 6.83 -16.52 -12.15
CA SER A 196 7.26 -15.67 -13.26
C SER A 196 6.61 -14.30 -13.18
N LEU A 197 6.66 -13.67 -12.01
CA LEU A 197 6.74 -12.21 -11.93
C LEU A 197 8.21 -11.90 -11.70
N THR A 198 8.97 -12.03 -12.79
CA THR A 198 10.30 -11.46 -13.02
C THR A 198 11.05 -11.07 -11.76
N ASP A 199 11.96 -11.96 -11.33
CA ASP A 199 13.27 -11.53 -10.87
C ASP A 199 13.72 -10.38 -11.77
N ASP A 200 13.76 -9.18 -11.21
CA ASP A 200 14.32 -8.01 -11.85
C ASP A 200 15.81 -8.29 -12.14
N PRO A 201 16.23 -8.40 -13.42
CA PRO A 201 17.62 -8.67 -13.76
C PRO A 201 18.55 -7.48 -13.43
N GLN A 202 18.02 -6.33 -12.97
CA GLN A 202 18.83 -5.16 -12.63
C GLN A 202 19.40 -5.16 -11.20
N HIS A 203 19.14 -6.19 -10.38
CA HIS A 203 19.67 -6.24 -9.01
C HIS A 203 20.57 -7.46 -8.70
N GLN A 204 21.04 -8.20 -9.71
CA GLN A 204 21.99 -9.31 -9.51
C GLN A 204 23.48 -8.92 -9.43
N GLN A 205 23.80 -7.65 -9.16
CA GLN A 205 25.18 -7.28 -8.79
C GLN A 205 25.22 -6.49 -7.49
N GLN A 206 25.11 -7.22 -6.38
CA GLN A 206 25.93 -6.96 -5.20
C GLN A 206 26.03 -8.22 -4.31
N GLN A 207 27.10 -8.97 -4.63
CA GLN A 207 27.98 -9.70 -3.71
C GLN A 207 27.39 -10.78 -2.78
N GLN A 208 27.64 -12.02 -3.20
CA GLN A 208 27.94 -13.13 -2.31
C GLN A 208 29.02 -12.70 -1.30
N HIS A 209 28.70 -12.69 -0.01
CA HIS A 209 29.71 -12.83 1.04
C HIS A 209 29.64 -14.26 1.60
N PRO A 210 30.78 -14.97 1.69
CA PRO A 210 30.84 -16.29 2.28
C PRO A 210 30.61 -16.19 3.80
N GLY A 211 30.04 -17.24 4.37
CA GLY A 211 29.62 -17.30 5.77
C GLY A 211 30.62 -16.71 6.75
N ALA A 212 30.20 -15.63 7.40
CA ALA A 212 30.78 -15.14 8.63
C ALA A 212 29.65 -15.13 9.66
N SER A 213 29.87 -15.86 10.75
CA SER A 213 29.10 -15.79 12.00
C SER A 213 28.72 -14.34 12.29
N VAL A 214 27.42 -14.05 12.34
CA VAL A 214 26.87 -12.73 12.66
C VAL A 214 27.44 -12.30 14.02
N PRO A 215 28.37 -11.32 14.08
CA PRO A 215 28.67 -10.68 15.35
C PRO A 215 27.49 -9.75 15.62
N ASP A 216 26.84 -9.98 16.75
CA ASP A 216 25.95 -9.02 17.41
C ASP A 216 26.69 -7.70 17.65
N ARG A 217 26.70 -6.85 16.63
CA ARG A 217 27.19 -5.47 16.69
C ARG A 217 26.21 -4.63 15.89
N GLN A 218 25.23 -4.06 16.58
CA GLN A 218 24.55 -2.86 16.13
C GLN A 218 25.62 -1.78 15.87
N GLU A 219 26.06 -1.65 14.63
CA GLU A 219 26.77 -0.45 14.20
C GLU A 219 25.79 0.72 14.34
N GLU A 220 26.02 1.53 15.35
CA GLU A 220 25.25 2.73 15.62
C GLU A 220 25.39 3.68 14.43
N ILE A 221 24.31 3.86 13.65
CA ILE A 221 24.30 4.79 12.51
C ILE A 221 24.45 6.21 13.04
N ARG A 222 25.63 6.81 12.87
CA ARG A 222 25.95 8.16 13.38
C ARG A 222 25.69 9.30 12.39
N LEU A 223 25.40 8.99 11.14
CA LEU A 223 25.14 9.96 10.08
C LEU A 223 23.78 9.69 9.44
N LEU A 224 22.90 10.68 9.42
CA LEU A 224 21.58 10.58 8.81
C LEU A 224 21.45 11.56 7.66
N ASN A 225 21.04 11.07 6.49
CA ASN A 225 20.64 11.90 5.37
C ASN A 225 19.14 12.20 5.46
N VAL A 226 18.79 13.48 5.56
CA VAL A 226 17.46 13.97 5.87
C VAL A 226 16.82 14.55 4.60
N ASP A 227 15.61 14.09 4.28
CA ASP A 227 14.86 14.55 3.11
C ASP A 227 13.98 15.77 3.43
N VAL A 228 13.55 16.50 2.39
CA VAL A 228 12.63 17.66 2.48
C VAL A 228 11.43 17.34 3.35
N THR A 229 10.83 16.17 3.16
CA THR A 229 9.64 15.73 3.92
C THR A 229 9.90 15.60 5.41
N THR A 230 11.11 15.14 5.78
CA THR A 230 11.51 15.02 7.20
C THR A 230 11.78 16.40 7.80
N LEU A 231 12.39 17.32 7.05
CA LEU A 231 12.60 18.71 7.48
C LEU A 231 11.26 19.42 7.73
N ILE A 232 10.28 19.23 6.85
CA ILE A 232 8.91 19.74 7.01
C ILE A 232 8.25 19.12 8.24
N ALA A 233 8.27 17.79 8.36
CA ALA A 233 7.68 17.11 9.50
C ALA A 233 8.29 17.56 10.83
N TYR A 234 9.60 17.80 10.88
CA TYR A 234 10.27 18.25 12.09
C TYR A 234 9.93 19.69 12.46
N CYS A 235 9.79 20.58 11.47
CA CYS A 235 9.57 22.01 11.70
C CYS A 235 8.10 22.44 11.69
N SER A 236 7.17 21.63 11.16
CA SER A 236 5.77 22.01 10.99
C SER A 236 5.08 22.33 12.31
N ALA A 237 4.15 23.30 12.29
CA ALA A 237 3.30 23.56 13.46
C ALA A 237 2.51 22.32 13.88
N MET A 238 2.07 21.49 12.93
CA MET A 238 1.29 20.27 13.16
C MET A 238 1.95 19.37 14.22
N THR A 239 3.24 19.11 14.05
CA THR A 239 4.05 18.20 14.88
C THR A 239 4.66 18.89 16.10
N ASN A 240 4.46 20.20 16.22
CA ASN A 240 4.99 21.06 17.28
C ASN A 240 3.86 21.73 18.07
N GLY A 241 2.77 20.99 18.35
CA GLY A 241 1.71 21.38 19.27
C GLY A 241 0.41 21.87 18.62
N SER A 242 0.37 22.09 17.31
CA SER A 242 -0.85 22.51 16.60
C SER A 242 -1.78 21.35 16.20
N ALA A 243 -1.41 20.10 16.49
CA ALA A 243 -2.28 18.94 16.25
C ALA A 243 -3.61 18.99 17.02
N LEU A 244 -3.78 19.88 18.00
CA LEU A 244 -5.04 20.10 18.72
C LEU A 244 -5.98 21.11 18.04
N TRP A 245 -5.55 21.73 16.95
CA TRP A 245 -6.37 22.72 16.25
C TRP A 245 -7.45 22.07 15.39
N GLU A 246 -8.56 22.79 15.20
CA GLU A 246 -9.61 22.42 14.26
C GLU A 246 -9.33 23.09 12.91
N PHE A 247 -9.06 22.28 11.89
CA PHE A 247 -8.75 22.77 10.56
C PHE A 247 -9.99 22.78 9.67
N LYS A 248 -10.11 23.80 8.82
CA LYS A 248 -11.21 23.92 7.85
C LYS A 248 -11.14 22.85 6.75
N GLN A 249 -9.92 22.40 6.43
CA GLN A 249 -9.66 21.41 5.39
C GLN A 249 -9.70 20.00 5.99
N PRO A 250 -10.56 19.09 5.50
CA PRO A 250 -10.67 17.73 6.04
C PRO A 250 -9.35 16.96 6.10
N LEU A 251 -8.47 17.16 5.10
CA LEU A 251 -7.16 16.51 5.07
C LEU A 251 -6.25 16.94 6.23
N LEU A 252 -6.25 18.23 6.60
CA LEU A 252 -5.44 18.74 7.70
C LEU A 252 -5.97 18.24 9.05
N SER A 253 -7.30 18.10 9.19
CA SER A 253 -7.93 17.54 10.39
C SER A 253 -7.58 16.06 10.57
N GLU A 254 -7.53 15.28 9.49
CA GLU A 254 -7.06 13.89 9.52
C GLU A 254 -5.59 13.81 9.92
N GLN A 255 -4.73 14.67 9.36
CA GLN A 255 -3.31 14.74 9.75
C GLN A 255 -3.13 15.09 11.22
N ALA A 256 -3.92 16.04 11.73
CA ALA A 256 -3.92 16.41 13.14
C ALA A 256 -4.35 15.24 14.04
N ARG A 257 -5.35 14.46 13.62
CA ARG A 257 -5.75 13.25 14.35
C ARG A 257 -4.62 12.22 14.36
N TRP A 258 -3.96 11.98 13.24
CA TRP A 258 -2.82 11.06 13.17
C TRP A 258 -1.66 11.51 14.05
N GLU A 259 -1.33 12.79 14.06
CA GLU A 259 -0.26 13.32 14.92
C GLU A 259 -0.60 13.19 16.42
N ARG A 260 -1.89 13.27 16.81
CA ARG A 260 -2.30 13.02 18.20
C ARG A 260 -2.21 11.54 18.60
N ASP A 261 -2.51 10.64 17.67
CA ASP A 261 -2.48 9.20 17.89
C ASP A 261 -1.04 8.64 17.89
N LYS A 262 -0.23 9.09 16.93
CA LYS A 262 1.16 8.67 16.72
C LYS A 262 2.04 9.91 16.45
N PRO A 263 2.50 10.62 17.50
CA PRO A 263 3.25 11.86 17.33
C PRO A 263 4.62 11.61 16.71
N VAL A 264 4.96 12.35 15.66
CA VAL A 264 6.20 12.13 14.91
C VAL A 264 7.40 12.80 15.58
N LYS A 265 7.20 13.93 16.26
CA LYS A 265 8.30 14.73 16.83
C LYS A 265 9.15 13.96 17.84
N PRO A 266 8.57 13.21 18.81
CA PRO A 266 9.36 12.38 19.74
C PRO A 266 10.18 11.29 19.05
N ILE A 267 9.65 10.70 17.98
CA ILE A 267 10.34 9.66 17.19
C ILE A 267 11.54 10.27 16.48
N LEU A 268 11.38 11.43 15.86
CA LEU A 268 12.48 12.14 15.20
C LEU A 268 13.52 12.65 16.21
N ASP A 269 13.10 13.13 17.37
CA ASP A 269 14.01 13.56 18.44
C ASP A 269 14.88 12.41 18.93
N GLN A 270 14.27 11.25 19.18
CA GLN A 270 15.01 10.03 19.54
C GLN A 270 15.97 9.59 18.43
N LEU A 271 15.53 9.69 17.16
CA LEU A 271 16.36 9.33 16.02
C LEU A 271 17.53 10.30 15.82
N PHE A 272 17.33 11.60 16.01
CA PHE A 272 18.35 12.63 15.77
C PHE A 272 19.35 12.76 16.92
N THR A 273 18.94 12.41 18.14
CA THR A 273 19.79 12.50 19.33
C THR A 273 21.10 11.75 19.14
N GLY A 274 22.23 12.44 19.30
CA GLY A 274 23.56 11.87 19.18
C GLY A 274 24.03 11.58 17.76
N ARG A 275 23.27 11.98 16.73
CA ARG A 275 23.60 11.74 15.31
C ARG A 275 23.83 13.03 14.55
N ARG A 276 24.71 12.98 13.56
CA ARG A 276 24.94 14.09 12.64
C ARG A 276 23.94 14.04 11.51
N LEU A 277 23.20 15.12 11.30
CA LEU A 277 22.25 15.26 10.21
C LEU A 277 22.93 15.92 9.00
N ILE A 278 22.64 15.42 7.80
CA ILE A 278 23.04 16.04 6.53
C ILE A 278 21.83 16.04 5.59
N CYS A 279 21.77 16.96 4.64
CA CYS A 279 20.84 16.91 3.51
C CYS A 279 21.57 17.41 2.26
N CYS A 280 21.07 17.08 1.07
CA CYS A 280 21.63 17.66 -0.16
C CYS A 280 21.18 19.12 -0.33
N GLN A 281 21.95 19.90 -1.09
CA GLN A 281 21.63 21.30 -1.36
C GLN A 281 20.23 21.45 -1.99
N THR A 282 19.86 20.56 -2.89
CA THR A 282 18.52 20.54 -3.51
C THR A 282 17.40 20.37 -2.49
N ALA A 283 17.59 19.52 -1.47
CA ALA A 283 16.61 19.33 -0.41
C ALA A 283 16.53 20.55 0.50
N TYR A 284 17.69 21.17 0.82
CA TYR A 284 17.74 22.42 1.55
C TYR A 284 16.98 23.54 0.82
N ASP A 285 17.27 23.75 -0.47
CA ASP A 285 16.67 24.80 -1.29
C ASP A 285 15.16 24.58 -1.42
N SER A 286 14.73 23.34 -1.73
CA SER A 286 13.30 22.99 -1.83
C SER A 286 12.55 23.20 -0.50
N PHE A 287 13.17 22.83 0.62
CA PHE A 287 12.61 23.07 1.94
C PHE A 287 12.48 24.56 2.25
N HIS A 288 13.50 25.34 1.91
CA HIS A 288 13.52 26.79 2.13
C HIS A 288 12.46 27.52 1.28
N ASP A 289 12.28 27.10 0.02
CA ASP A 289 11.24 27.62 -0.86
C ASP A 289 9.85 27.36 -0.26
N ILE A 290 9.60 26.13 0.22
CA ILE A 290 8.35 25.77 0.89
C ILE A 290 8.12 26.62 2.14
N LEU A 291 9.13 26.79 2.99
CA LEU A 291 9.03 27.65 4.19
C LEU A 291 8.80 29.12 3.87
N THR A 292 9.34 29.61 2.77
CA THR A 292 9.16 31.00 2.34
C THR A 292 7.72 31.24 1.90
N ILE A 293 7.15 30.29 1.16
CA ILE A 293 5.79 30.40 0.60
C ILE A 293 4.72 30.10 1.65
N LEU A 294 4.92 29.05 2.46
CA LEU A 294 3.88 28.48 3.33
C LEU A 294 4.19 28.62 4.83
N GLY A 295 5.46 28.83 5.20
CA GLY A 295 5.91 28.74 6.59
C GLY A 295 5.53 29.94 7.45
N GLY A 296 4.92 29.67 8.59
CA GLY A 296 4.68 30.66 9.65
C GLY A 296 5.94 30.97 10.47
N GLU A 297 5.88 32.00 11.34
CA GLU A 297 7.02 32.43 12.17
C GLU A 297 7.61 31.30 13.02
N GLY A 298 6.75 30.45 13.61
CA GLY A 298 7.21 29.31 14.41
C GLY A 298 7.94 28.25 13.60
N GLU A 299 7.50 27.98 12.37
CA GLU A 299 8.13 27.00 11.48
C GLU A 299 9.49 27.50 10.99
N LYS A 300 9.57 28.81 10.67
CA LYS A 300 10.82 29.49 10.33
C LYS A 300 11.80 29.52 11.50
N ALA A 301 11.33 29.71 12.74
CA ALA A 301 12.18 29.67 13.92
C ALA A 301 12.81 28.28 14.13
N ARG A 302 12.00 27.22 14.11
CA ARG A 302 12.47 25.83 14.24
C ARG A 302 13.41 25.43 13.11
N ALA A 303 13.16 25.90 11.89
CA ALA A 303 14.06 25.66 10.77
C ALA A 303 15.44 26.31 10.98
N ARG A 304 15.49 27.55 11.52
CA ARG A 304 16.77 28.19 11.87
C ARG A 304 17.51 27.39 12.93
N GLU A 305 16.82 26.93 13.96
CA GLU A 305 17.41 26.09 15.02
C GLU A 305 17.94 24.75 14.47
N LEU A 306 17.26 24.13 13.52
CA LEU A 306 17.66 22.86 12.92
C LEU A 306 18.94 22.96 12.07
N PHE A 307 19.18 24.11 11.43
CA PHE A 307 20.34 24.35 10.57
C PHE A 307 21.46 25.16 11.25
N THR A 308 21.39 25.34 12.58
CA THR A 308 22.46 25.96 13.39
C THR A 308 23.49 24.91 13.80
#